data_AF-A0A3D5Q919-F1
#
_entry.id   AF-A0A3D5Q919-F1
#
_cell.length_a   1.000
_cell.length_b   1.000
_cell.length_c   1.000
_cell.angle_alpha   90.00
_cell.angle_beta   90.00
_cell.angle_gamma   90.00
#
_symmetry.space_group_name_H-M   'P 1'
#
loop_
_entity.id
_entity.type
_entity.pdbx_description
1 polymer ?
#
loop_
_entity_poly.entity_id
_entity_poly.type
_entity_poly.pdbx_seq_one_letter_code
_entity_poly.pdbx_strand_id
1 'polypeptide(L)'
;MTDKEIIEIYKKHDALLKGHFLLSSGLHSDMYLQSALVMQYPVIAESIINELVKKVYFMNFTTVVSPAIGGIRFGYELARLLKKRSVFTERTNGQMSFRRGFSLQEGESVLVAEDVVTTGKSTKECIKVVEDTGAKVVGVTS
;
A
#
# COMPACT_ATOMS: atom_id res chain seq x y z
N MET A 1 -5.02 -17.81 4.13
CA MET A 1 -6.29 -17.29 3.59
C MET A 1 -6.19 -17.32 2.07
N THR A 2 -7.23 -17.80 1.41
CA THR A 2 -7.35 -17.83 -0.05
C THR A 2 -7.92 -16.51 -0.58
N ASP A 3 -7.72 -16.23 -1.87
CA ASP A 3 -8.30 -15.03 -2.50
C ASP A 3 -9.82 -14.97 -2.35
N LYS A 4 -10.50 -16.13 -2.36
CA LYS A 4 -11.95 -16.22 -2.14
C LYS A 4 -12.34 -15.74 -0.73
N GLU A 5 -11.62 -16.18 0.30
CA GLU A 5 -11.87 -15.77 1.68
C GLU A 5 -11.63 -14.27 1.88
N ILE A 6 -10.58 -13.70 1.26
CA ILE A 6 -10.33 -12.25 1.28
C ILE A 6 -11.50 -11.50 0.64
N ILE A 7 -11.97 -11.95 -0.53
CA ILE A 7 -13.11 -11.34 -1.22
C ILE A 7 -14.37 -11.37 -0.34
N GLU A 8 -14.64 -12.47 0.37
CA GLU A 8 -15.78 -12.56 1.29
C GLU A 8 -15.66 -11.61 2.48
N ILE A 9 -14.45 -11.39 3.01
CA ILE A 9 -14.22 -10.36 4.03
C ILE A 9 -14.55 -8.97 3.48
N TYR A 10 -14.09 -8.64 2.28
CA TYR A 10 -14.37 -7.34 1.67
C TYR A 10 -15.87 -7.14 1.42
N LYS A 11 -16.60 -8.17 0.95
CA LYS A 11 -18.06 -8.11 0.80
C LYS A 11 -18.76 -7.91 2.15
N LYS A 12 -18.35 -8.65 3.19
CA LYS A 12 -18.95 -8.59 4.53
C LYS A 12 -18.83 -7.21 5.18
N HIS A 13 -17.81 -6.44 4.81
CA HIS A 13 -17.57 -5.10 5.35
C HIS A 13 -17.96 -3.99 4.37
N ASP A 14 -18.80 -4.29 3.38
CA ASP A 14 -19.24 -3.34 2.34
C ASP A 14 -18.07 -2.64 1.62
N ALA A 15 -16.91 -3.28 1.59
CA ALA A 15 -15.68 -2.79 0.99
C ALA A 15 -15.53 -3.20 -0.48
N LEU A 16 -16.40 -4.10 -0.97
CA LEU A 16 -16.52 -4.42 -2.38
C LEU A 16 -17.88 -3.92 -2.90
N LEU A 17 -17.88 -2.72 -3.44
CA LEU A 17 -19.08 -2.09 -3.96
C LEU A 17 -19.36 -2.56 -5.39
N LYS A 18 -20.63 -2.81 -5.70
CA LYS A 18 -21.12 -3.09 -7.06
C LYS A 18 -22.05 -1.97 -7.50
N GLY A 19 -21.89 -1.50 -8.74
CA GLY A 19 -22.62 -0.35 -9.25
C GLY A 19 -22.03 0.15 -10.56
N HIS A 20 -21.92 1.47 -10.70
CA HIS A 20 -21.26 2.09 -11.85
C HIS A 20 -20.39 3.24 -11.34
N PHE A 21 -19.07 3.08 -11.49
CA PHE A 21 -18.08 3.98 -10.90
C PHE A 21 -17.19 4.57 -12.00
N LEU A 22 -17.04 5.89 -11.99
CA LEU A 22 -15.98 6.58 -12.73
C LEU A 22 -14.72 6.57 -11.86
N LEU A 23 -13.70 5.83 -12.30
CA LEU A 23 -12.42 5.72 -11.60
C LEU A 23 -11.56 6.97 -11.83
N SER A 24 -10.55 7.16 -10.98
CA SER A 24 -9.57 8.25 -11.12
C SER A 24 -8.74 8.17 -12.41
N SER A 25 -8.77 7.04 -13.10
CA SER A 25 -8.20 6.84 -14.43
C SER A 25 -9.05 7.42 -15.57
N GLY A 26 -10.29 7.83 -15.28
CA GLY A 26 -11.30 8.15 -16.29
C GLY A 26 -12.04 6.93 -16.86
N LEU A 27 -11.66 5.71 -16.45
CA LEU A 27 -12.35 4.48 -16.85
C LEU A 27 -13.59 4.22 -16.01
N HIS A 28 -14.54 3.51 -16.58
CA HIS A 28 -15.76 3.07 -15.92
C HIS A 28 -15.60 1.63 -15.41
N SER A 29 -16.09 1.35 -14.21
CA SER A 29 -16.05 0.04 -13.57
C SER A 29 -17.39 -0.29 -12.94
N ASP A 30 -17.80 -1.54 -12.99
CA ASP A 30 -18.96 -2.06 -12.27
C ASP A 30 -18.65 -2.39 -10.80
N MET A 31 -17.37 -2.35 -10.43
CA MET A 31 -16.87 -2.68 -9.10
C MET A 31 -15.93 -1.59 -8.56
N TYR A 32 -15.99 -1.35 -7.25
CA TYR A 32 -15.07 -0.46 -6.54
C TYR A 32 -14.65 -1.07 -5.20
N LEU A 33 -13.34 -1.06 -4.95
CA LEU A 33 -12.74 -1.53 -3.69
C LEU A 33 -12.48 -0.35 -2.75
N GLN A 34 -13.15 -0.35 -1.60
CA GLN A 34 -12.96 0.62 -0.53
C GLN A 34 -12.17 -0.02 0.63
N SER A 35 -10.88 -0.29 0.42
CA SER A 35 -10.02 -1.00 1.38
C SER A 35 -9.98 -0.35 2.77
N ALA A 36 -10.22 0.96 2.88
CA ALA A 36 -10.33 1.65 4.17
C ALA A 36 -11.37 1.03 5.12
N LEU A 37 -12.48 0.47 4.61
CA LEU A 37 -13.53 -0.17 5.41
C LEU A 37 -13.09 -1.51 6.02
N VAL A 38 -12.10 -2.18 5.41
CA VAL A 38 -11.48 -3.38 6.00
C VAL A 38 -10.32 -2.99 6.91
N MET A 39 -9.46 -2.08 6.45
CA MET A 39 -8.24 -1.66 7.15
C MET A 39 -8.51 -0.87 8.44
N GLN A 40 -9.75 -0.45 8.70
CA GLN A 40 -10.15 0.13 10.00
C GLN A 40 -10.24 -0.90 11.13
N TYR A 41 -10.27 -2.20 10.82
CA TYR A 41 -10.32 -3.29 11.80
C TYR A 41 -8.95 -3.99 11.89
N PRO A 42 -8.08 -3.63 12.86
CA PRO A 42 -6.69 -4.08 12.87
C PRO A 42 -6.53 -5.61 12.87
N VAL A 43 -7.38 -6.35 13.59
CA VAL A 43 -7.33 -7.82 13.63
C VAL A 43 -7.63 -8.43 12.24
N ILE A 44 -8.54 -7.82 11.49
CA ILE A 44 -8.86 -8.27 10.13
C ILE A 44 -7.73 -7.89 9.17
N ALA A 45 -7.23 -6.66 9.27
CA ALA A 45 -6.09 -6.19 8.49
C ALA A 45 -4.86 -7.09 8.70
N GLU A 46 -4.52 -7.42 9.95
CA GLU A 46 -3.46 -8.36 10.31
C GLU A 46 -3.66 -9.71 9.61
N SER A 47 -4.88 -10.27 9.65
CA SER A 47 -5.17 -11.58 9.06
C SER A 47 -4.95 -11.61 7.53
N ILE A 48 -5.30 -10.51 6.85
CA ILE A 48 -5.13 -10.38 5.39
C ILE A 48 -3.66 -10.14 5.05
N ILE A 49 -3.01 -9.20 5.74
CA ILE A 49 -1.63 -8.79 5.47
C ILE A 49 -0.66 -9.93 5.81
N ASN A 50 -0.97 -10.81 6.77
CA ASN A 50 -0.18 -12.01 7.03
C ASN A 50 -0.03 -12.92 5.80
N GLU A 51 -0.99 -12.93 4.87
CA GLU A 51 -0.81 -13.67 3.61
C GLU A 51 0.17 -12.98 2.66
N LEU A 52 0.25 -11.65 2.68
CA LEU A 52 1.24 -10.89 1.93
C LEU A 52 2.63 -11.03 2.55
N VAL A 53 2.75 -11.04 3.88
CA VAL A 53 4.00 -11.33 4.60
C VAL A 53 4.64 -12.61 4.08
N LYS A 54 3.86 -13.69 3.92
CA LYS A 54 4.36 -14.97 3.36
C LYS A 54 4.90 -14.86 1.93
N LYS A 55 4.48 -13.85 1.17
CA LYS A 55 4.95 -13.62 -0.22
C LYS A 55 6.17 -12.70 -0.29
N VAL A 56 6.50 -11.96 0.76
CA VAL A 56 7.58 -10.96 0.74
C VAL A 56 8.63 -11.15 1.83
N TYR A 57 8.44 -12.06 2.79
CA TYR A 57 9.36 -12.24 3.93
C TYR A 57 10.80 -12.62 3.51
N PHE A 58 10.97 -13.25 2.35
CA PHE A 58 12.26 -13.64 1.81
C PHE A 58 12.99 -12.49 1.09
N MET A 59 12.30 -11.37 0.82
CA MET A 59 12.90 -10.23 0.13
C MET A 59 13.83 -9.47 1.07
N ASN A 60 14.96 -9.02 0.55
CA ASN A 60 15.93 -8.25 1.33
C ASN A 60 15.60 -6.75 1.28
N PHE A 61 14.96 -6.25 2.34
CA PHE A 61 14.69 -4.82 2.54
C PHE A 61 14.66 -4.42 4.01
N THR A 62 14.81 -3.14 4.28
CA THR A 62 14.84 -2.56 5.63
C THR A 62 13.62 -1.69 5.92
N THR A 63 13.01 -1.11 4.88
CA THR A 63 11.95 -0.11 5.02
C THR A 63 10.79 -0.36 4.06
N VAL A 64 9.57 -0.19 4.58
CA VAL A 64 8.33 -0.13 3.79
C VAL A 64 7.98 1.34 3.58
N VAL A 65 7.70 1.73 2.34
CA VAL A 65 7.23 3.06 1.98
C VAL A 65 5.84 2.96 1.34
N SER A 66 4.89 3.74 1.84
CA SER A 66 3.53 3.77 1.28
C SER A 66 3.14 5.15 0.79
N PRO A 67 2.42 5.25 -0.35
CA PRO A 67 1.78 6.50 -0.74
C PRO A 67 0.56 6.79 0.16
N ALA A 68 0.47 8.02 0.67
CA ALA A 68 -0.67 8.49 1.42
C ALA A 68 -1.89 8.74 0.51
N ILE A 69 -3.13 8.57 1.00
CA ILE A 69 -3.49 8.22 2.38
C ILE A 69 -3.76 6.72 2.54
N GLY A 70 -4.38 6.07 1.54
CA GLY A 70 -4.87 4.69 1.61
C GLY A 70 -3.81 3.67 2.01
N GLY A 71 -2.61 3.79 1.44
CA GLY A 71 -1.50 2.87 1.72
C GLY A 71 -0.91 2.96 3.13
N ILE A 72 -1.18 4.01 3.92
CA ILE A 72 -0.49 4.23 5.21
C ILE A 72 -0.75 3.07 6.18
N ARG A 73 -2.02 2.71 6.42
CA ARG A 73 -2.36 1.64 7.37
C ARG A 73 -1.87 0.29 6.89
N PHE A 74 -2.00 0.05 5.59
CA PHE A 74 -1.56 -1.17 4.94
C PHE A 74 -0.05 -1.38 5.06
N GLY A 75 0.75 -0.39 4.66
CA GLY A 75 2.20 -0.46 4.75
C GLY A 75 2.71 -0.50 6.19
N TYR A 76 2.08 0.24 7.10
CA TYR A 76 2.41 0.19 8.51
C TYR A 76 2.22 -1.22 9.08
N GLU A 77 1.08 -1.85 8.79
CA GLU A 77 0.77 -3.18 9.29
C GLU A 77 1.68 -4.26 8.68
N LEU A 78 1.99 -4.15 7.38
CA LEU A 78 2.97 -5.00 6.72
C LEU A 78 4.36 -4.87 7.36
N ALA A 79 4.83 -3.64 7.57
CA ALA A 79 6.11 -3.36 8.20
C ALA A 79 6.15 -3.86 9.65
N ARG A 80 5.06 -3.69 10.40
CA ARG A 80 4.91 -4.17 11.78
C ARG A 80 5.11 -5.67 11.85
N LEU A 81 4.43 -6.43 10.99
CA LEU A 81 4.54 -7.90 10.96
C LEU A 81 5.94 -8.38 10.53
N LEU A 82 6.60 -7.66 9.62
CA LEU A 82 7.95 -7.96 9.16
C LEU A 82 9.07 -7.40 10.06
N LYS A 83 8.70 -6.66 11.12
CA LYS A 83 9.63 -5.94 12.01
C LYS A 83 10.57 -5.01 11.24
N LYS A 84 10.01 -4.27 10.28
CA LYS A 84 10.70 -3.31 9.42
C LYS A 84 10.30 -1.88 9.76
N ARG A 85 11.11 -0.92 9.32
CA ARG A 85 10.76 0.50 9.40
C ARG A 85 9.60 0.79 8.45
N SER A 86 8.66 1.64 8.86
CA SER A 86 7.56 2.11 8.01
C SER A 86 7.62 3.63 7.89
N VAL A 87 7.54 4.14 6.67
CA VAL A 87 7.35 5.56 6.38
C VAL A 87 6.34 5.72 5.25
N PHE A 88 5.91 6.94 4.96
CA PHE A 88 5.02 7.20 3.85
C PHE A 88 5.37 8.50 3.12
N THR A 89 5.00 8.56 1.85
CA THR A 89 5.02 9.78 1.06
C THR A 89 3.64 10.41 1.07
N GLU A 90 3.55 11.73 0.91
CA GLU A 90 2.28 12.44 0.80
C GLU A 90 2.33 13.49 -0.32
N ARG A 91 1.16 13.79 -0.91
CA ARG A 91 1.05 14.84 -1.92
C ARG A 91 0.93 16.21 -1.26
N THR A 92 1.80 17.13 -1.65
CA THR A 92 1.71 18.56 -1.31
C THR A 92 1.72 19.34 -2.62
N ASN A 93 0.73 20.20 -2.85
CA ASN A 93 0.59 20.99 -4.09
C ASN A 93 0.68 20.11 -5.37
N GLY A 94 0.06 18.93 -5.31
CA GLY A 94 0.04 17.97 -6.43
C GLY A 94 1.31 17.13 -6.61
N GLN A 95 2.37 17.36 -5.84
CA GLN A 95 3.62 16.61 -5.93
C GLN A 95 3.80 15.65 -4.74
N MET A 96 4.10 14.40 -5.04
CA MET A 96 4.43 13.38 -4.04
C MET A 96 5.80 13.70 -3.42
N SER A 97 5.93 13.64 -2.09
CA SER A 97 7.19 13.92 -1.40
C SER A 97 7.25 13.25 -0.02
N PHE A 98 8.45 13.08 0.53
CA PHE A 98 8.61 12.78 1.96
C PHE A 98 8.34 14.03 2.80
N ARG A 99 7.61 13.83 3.89
CA ARG A 99 7.29 14.85 4.90
C ARG A 99 7.47 14.25 6.30
N ARG A 100 7.00 14.95 7.33
CA ARG A 100 7.07 14.49 8.74
C ARG A 100 8.50 14.24 9.27
N GLY A 101 9.52 14.77 8.58
CA GLY A 101 10.92 14.53 8.91
C GLY A 101 11.46 13.17 8.44
N PHE A 102 10.73 12.45 7.59
CA PHE A 102 11.23 11.21 7.01
C PHE A 102 12.35 11.47 6.01
N SER A 103 13.38 10.64 6.09
CA SER A 103 14.46 10.54 5.13
C SER A 103 14.84 9.08 4.94
N LEU A 104 15.37 8.78 3.77
CA LEU A 104 16.00 7.50 3.46
C LEU A 104 17.50 7.69 3.31
N GLN A 105 18.26 6.66 3.60
CA GLN A 105 19.70 6.62 3.36
C GLN A 105 19.97 6.19 1.92
N GLU A 106 21.10 6.67 1.37
CA GLU A 106 21.58 6.19 0.08
C GLU A 106 21.79 4.67 0.12
N GLY A 107 21.27 3.96 -0.88
CA GLY A 107 21.31 2.51 -0.95
C GLY A 107 20.33 1.76 -0.04
N GLU A 108 19.50 2.45 0.75
CA GLU A 108 18.49 1.82 1.60
C GLU A 108 17.50 0.98 0.76
N SER A 109 17.33 -0.29 1.10
CA SER A 109 16.44 -1.20 0.37
C SER A 109 14.99 -1.02 0.83
N VAL A 110 14.13 -0.64 -0.12
CA VAL A 110 12.74 -0.25 0.12
C VAL A 110 11.76 -1.18 -0.58
N LEU A 111 10.73 -1.61 0.15
CA LEU A 111 9.53 -2.22 -0.41
C LEU A 111 8.42 -1.17 -0.47
N VAL A 112 7.84 -0.92 -1.65
CA VAL A 112 6.66 -0.03 -1.76
C VAL A 112 5.40 -0.85 -1.51
N ALA A 113 4.52 -0.39 -0.62
CA ALA A 113 3.29 -1.08 -0.26
C ALA A 113 2.08 -0.16 -0.38
N GLU A 114 1.02 -0.58 -1.07
CA GLU A 114 -0.21 0.17 -1.27
C GLU A 114 -1.43 -0.75 -1.07
N ASP A 115 -2.55 -0.21 -0.59
CA ASP A 115 -3.75 -0.98 -0.26
C ASP A 115 -4.56 -1.40 -1.50
N VAL A 116 -4.59 -0.56 -2.53
CA VAL A 116 -5.18 -0.87 -3.83
C VAL A 116 -4.36 -0.22 -4.93
N VAL A 117 -3.86 -1.03 -5.85
CA VAL A 117 -3.25 -0.52 -7.10
C VAL A 117 -4.29 -0.49 -8.20
N THR A 118 -4.58 0.71 -8.72
CA THR A 118 -5.43 0.91 -9.90
C THR A 118 -4.58 1.08 -11.16
N THR A 119 -4.24 2.32 -11.52
CA THR A 119 -3.32 2.63 -12.63
C THR A 119 -1.84 2.53 -12.22
N GLY A 120 -1.57 2.41 -10.92
CA GLY A 120 -0.25 2.50 -10.34
C GLY A 120 0.35 3.90 -10.37
N LYS A 121 -0.42 4.96 -10.67
CA LYS A 121 0.09 6.34 -10.71
C LYS A 121 0.72 6.76 -9.37
N SER A 122 -0.01 6.58 -8.27
CA SER A 122 0.48 6.91 -6.92
C SER A 122 1.69 6.06 -6.55
N THR A 123 1.67 4.77 -6.86
CA THR A 123 2.80 3.86 -6.68
C THR A 123 4.06 4.34 -7.43
N LYS A 124 3.93 4.70 -8.71
CA LYS A 124 5.04 5.19 -9.55
C LYS A 124 5.61 6.52 -9.04
N GLU A 125 4.74 7.45 -8.62
CA GLU A 125 5.17 8.70 -7.99
C GLU A 125 5.93 8.43 -6.68
N CYS A 126 5.47 7.47 -5.88
CA CYS A 126 6.15 7.05 -4.64
C CYS A 126 7.52 6.43 -4.93
N ILE A 127 7.62 5.54 -5.92
CA ILE A 127 8.88 4.93 -6.36
C ILE A 127 9.88 6.01 -6.77
N LYS A 128 9.44 6.98 -7.58
CA LYS A 128 10.29 8.10 -7.99
C LYS A 128 10.82 8.88 -6.79
N VAL A 129 9.98 9.21 -5.81
CA VAL A 129 10.39 9.92 -4.59
C VAL A 129 11.42 9.11 -3.79
N VAL A 130 11.29 7.78 -3.75
CA VAL A 130 12.27 6.89 -3.11
C VAL A 130 13.59 6.92 -3.88
N GLU A 131 13.56 6.71 -5.19
CA GLU A 131 14.76 6.67 -6.04
C GLU A 131 15.51 8.01 -6.05
N ASP A 132 14.79 9.13 -6.01
CA ASP A 132 15.38 10.48 -5.95
C ASP A 132 16.17 10.73 -4.64
N THR A 133 16.03 9.87 -3.61
CA THR A 133 16.86 9.89 -2.38
C THR A 133 18.14 9.04 -2.48
N GLY A 134 18.31 8.28 -3.57
CA GLY A 134 19.39 7.28 -3.71
C GLY A 134 19.08 5.91 -3.09
N ALA A 135 17.89 5.75 -2.49
CA ALA A 135 17.41 4.45 -2.02
C ALA A 135 16.99 3.53 -3.19
N LYS A 136 16.91 2.22 -2.93
CA LYS A 136 16.64 1.20 -3.95
C LYS A 136 15.28 0.56 -3.71
N VAL A 137 14.35 0.72 -4.64
CA VAL A 137 13.09 -0.01 -4.61
C VAL A 137 13.34 -1.46 -5.04
N VAL A 138 13.15 -2.41 -4.13
CA VAL A 138 13.35 -3.84 -4.40
C VAL A 138 12.07 -4.56 -4.83
N GLY A 139 10.92 -3.89 -4.73
CA GLY A 139 9.64 -4.39 -5.22
C GLY A 139 8.45 -3.54 -4.78
N VAL A 140 7.28 -3.99 -5.24
CA VAL A 140 5.97 -3.41 -4.92
C VAL A 140 5.05 -4.53 -4.46
N THR A 141 4.24 -4.29 -3.43
CA THR A 141 3.20 -5.22 -2.96
C THR A 141 1.88 -4.51 -2.68
N SER A 142 0.76 -5.22 -2.88
CA SER A 142 -0.62 -4.78 -2.67
C SER A 142 -1.52 -5.96 -2.34
#